data_AF-A0A365YTR3-F1
#
_entry.id   AF-A0A365YTR3-F1
#
_cell.length_a   1.000
_cell.length_b   1.000
_cell.length_c   1.000
_cell.angle_alpha   90.00
_cell.angle_beta   90.00
_cell.angle_gamma   90.00
#
_symmetry.space_group_name_H-M   'P 1'
#
loop_
_entity.id
_entity.type
_entity.pdbx_description
1 polymer ?
#
loop_
_entity_poly.entity_id
_entity_poly.type
_entity_poly.pdbx_seq_one_letter_code
_entity_poly.pdbx_strand_id
1 'polypeptide(L)'
;MARPAVRADLSSWRYAPCCSISLSRHSLWGEPVGGTIVHVISDTHGQPPGDPRQHRGAGPVPPVLLRRRDGILPTTAAALSLPATAQALTGTASRAATAPDPHPVVADILASLGTAQRDRHLGRCPEPALLSRCLADAGAHTLDQARSALHEAGITTRHIREDGDPQHGEYAPHCRSCVVLLARLGVRSVSAAPAAPGGGSDTLATGGPWSVGSVDEALAAAGWTPGRRHAAEAERWADALSAHRSPQGHTHALFPAAFETWAELGPMTLGPSGPGREYAATGIVIDPLRGLHWARTLGDLGRALDTRLAPLGEESGGTALVAIDPEARLYCVDHTGDWYLGPDVISGLATLLTGAAPHRLVPPDGL
;
A
#
# COMPACT_ATOMS: atom_id res chain seq x y z
N MET A 1 -58.40 -15.42 -33.38
CA MET A 1 -57.24 -15.72 -34.26
C MET A 1 -56.01 -15.05 -33.67
N ALA A 2 -55.15 -15.84 -33.04
CA ALA A 2 -54.00 -15.40 -32.27
C ALA A 2 -52.71 -15.74 -33.02
N ARG A 3 -51.71 -14.84 -32.96
CA ARG A 3 -50.33 -15.13 -33.37
C ARG A 3 -49.66 -16.06 -32.35
N PRO A 4 -48.68 -16.85 -32.81
CA PRO A 4 -47.46 -17.01 -32.02
C PRO A 4 -46.18 -16.75 -32.82
N ALA A 5 -45.17 -16.33 -32.05
CA ALA A 5 -43.83 -15.99 -32.44
C ALA A 5 -42.95 -17.24 -32.61
N VAL A 6 -42.01 -17.17 -33.56
CA VAL A 6 -40.96 -18.18 -33.75
C VAL A 6 -39.75 -17.80 -32.91
N ARG A 7 -39.36 -18.71 -32.01
CA ARG A 7 -38.12 -18.70 -31.23
C ARG A 7 -36.92 -18.88 -32.17
N ALA A 8 -35.88 -18.05 -32.02
CA ALA A 8 -34.55 -18.33 -32.54
C ALA A 8 -33.70 -18.93 -31.41
N ASP A 9 -33.17 -20.12 -31.66
CA ASP A 9 -32.28 -20.92 -30.82
C ASP A 9 -30.83 -20.45 -31.01
N LEU A 10 -30.16 -20.08 -29.91
CA LEU A 10 -28.78 -19.59 -29.88
C LEU A 10 -27.81 -20.73 -29.53
N SER A 11 -27.73 -21.73 -30.39
CA SER A 11 -26.81 -22.86 -30.22
C SER A 11 -26.02 -23.13 -31.51
N SER A 12 -25.06 -22.25 -31.84
CA SER A 12 -23.86 -22.62 -32.62
C SER A 12 -22.99 -21.40 -32.96
N TRP A 13 -22.10 -21.01 -32.06
CA TRP A 13 -20.91 -20.24 -32.45
C TRP A 13 -19.68 -20.99 -31.94
N ARG A 14 -19.18 -21.87 -32.82
CA ARG A 14 -17.85 -22.46 -32.70
C ARG A 14 -16.82 -21.43 -33.17
N TYR A 15 -15.84 -21.19 -32.31
CA TYR A 15 -14.62 -20.44 -32.56
C TYR A 15 -13.90 -20.91 -33.84
N ALA A 16 -13.46 -19.94 -34.65
CA ALA A 16 -12.36 -20.09 -35.60
C ALA A 16 -11.51 -18.82 -35.52
N PRO A 17 -10.17 -18.90 -35.30
CA PRO A 17 -9.30 -17.75 -35.29
C PRO A 17 -8.66 -17.56 -36.68
N CYS A 18 -8.82 -16.39 -37.30
CA CYS A 18 -7.93 -15.91 -38.34
C CYS A 18 -8.21 -14.44 -38.65
N CYS A 19 -7.27 -13.56 -38.32
CA CYS A 19 -6.88 -12.46 -39.22
C CYS A 19 -5.58 -11.82 -38.72
N SER A 20 -4.49 -12.21 -39.37
CA SER A 20 -3.20 -11.54 -39.36
C SER A 20 -3.31 -10.20 -40.11
N ILE A 21 -3.07 -9.08 -39.45
CA ILE A 21 -2.82 -7.80 -40.12
C ILE A 21 -1.31 -7.60 -40.20
N SER A 22 -0.80 -7.68 -41.43
CA SER A 22 0.57 -7.36 -41.80
C SER A 22 0.70 -5.84 -41.93
N LEU A 23 1.49 -5.21 -41.06
CA LEU A 23 1.95 -3.83 -41.26
C LEU A 23 3.46 -3.85 -41.55
N SER A 24 3.76 -3.59 -42.82
CA SER A 24 5.11 -3.47 -43.38
C SER A 24 5.86 -2.31 -42.72
N ARG A 25 6.94 -2.61 -42.01
CA ARG A 25 7.93 -1.61 -41.56
C ARG A 25 8.90 -1.33 -42.71
N HIS A 26 8.96 -0.08 -43.15
CA HIS A 26 10.13 0.42 -43.87
C HIS A 26 11.27 0.57 -42.87
N SER A 27 12.30 -0.24 -43.08
CA SER A 27 13.57 -0.24 -42.39
C SER A 27 14.49 0.85 -42.94
N LEU A 28 15.03 1.68 -42.06
CA LEU A 28 16.28 2.39 -42.32
C LEU A 28 17.16 2.26 -41.07
N TRP A 29 18.20 1.42 -41.23
CA TRP A 29 19.44 1.27 -40.44
C TRP A 29 19.46 0.30 -39.23
N GLY A 30 20.12 -0.85 -39.43
CA GLY A 30 20.79 -1.66 -38.39
C GLY A 30 20.43 -3.16 -38.38
N GLU A 31 21.26 -4.01 -39.00
CA GLU A 31 21.11 -5.47 -39.12
C GLU A 31 21.27 -6.26 -37.79
N PRO A 32 20.77 -7.51 -37.73
CA PRO A 32 20.35 -8.21 -36.51
C PRO A 32 21.40 -9.20 -35.98
N VAL A 33 21.44 -9.40 -34.66
CA VAL A 33 22.02 -10.61 -34.06
C VAL A 33 20.86 -11.47 -33.59
N GLY A 34 20.73 -12.65 -34.23
CA GLY A 34 19.63 -13.58 -34.02
C GLY A 34 19.48 -14.02 -32.57
N GLY A 35 18.28 -13.79 -32.05
CA GLY A 35 17.76 -14.43 -30.84
C GLY A 35 16.27 -14.66 -31.06
N THR A 36 15.91 -15.91 -31.32
CA THR A 36 14.50 -16.33 -31.35
C THR A 36 13.92 -16.10 -29.95
N ILE A 37 13.11 -15.04 -29.79
CA ILE A 37 12.27 -14.88 -28.60
C ILE A 37 11.15 -15.91 -28.74
N VAL A 38 11.31 -17.03 -28.05
CA VAL A 38 10.21 -17.95 -27.80
C VAL A 38 9.26 -17.22 -26.86
N HIS A 39 8.13 -16.74 -27.39
CA HIS A 39 6.99 -16.31 -26.58
C HIS A 39 6.47 -17.53 -25.81
N VAL A 40 6.95 -17.72 -24.59
CA VAL A 40 6.24 -18.56 -23.61
C VAL A 40 5.14 -17.69 -23.03
N ILE A 41 3.97 -17.74 -23.68
CA ILE A 41 2.72 -17.28 -23.08
C ILE A 41 2.38 -18.32 -22.01
N SER A 42 2.60 -18.00 -20.75
CA SER A 42 2.01 -18.78 -19.66
C SER A 42 0.52 -18.42 -19.60
N ASP A 43 -0.33 -19.34 -20.06
CA ASP A 43 -1.77 -19.27 -19.90
C ASP A 43 -2.16 -19.38 -18.41
N THR A 44 -2.26 -18.25 -17.70
CA THR A 44 -2.70 -18.23 -16.29
C THR A 44 -4.24 -18.18 -16.13
N HIS A 45 -5.03 -18.33 -17.20
CA HIS A 45 -6.49 -18.15 -17.15
C HIS A 45 -7.31 -19.35 -17.64
N GLY A 46 -7.02 -20.55 -17.14
CA GLY A 46 -7.75 -21.75 -17.55
C GLY A 46 -7.80 -22.89 -16.53
N GLN A 47 -7.93 -22.62 -15.23
CA GLN A 47 -8.26 -23.68 -14.27
C GLN A 47 -9.77 -23.64 -13.96
N PRO A 48 -10.54 -24.72 -14.15
CA PRO A 48 -11.91 -24.79 -13.62
C PRO A 48 -11.87 -24.65 -12.09
N PRO A 49 -12.92 -24.12 -11.44
CA PRO A 49 -12.91 -23.84 -10.01
C PRO A 49 -12.65 -25.13 -9.22
N GLY A 50 -11.42 -25.26 -8.71
CA GLY A 50 -11.02 -26.36 -7.85
C GLY A 50 -11.67 -26.23 -6.47
N ASP A 51 -11.86 -27.37 -5.81
CA ASP A 51 -12.40 -27.46 -4.46
C ASP A 51 -11.64 -26.49 -3.50
N PRO A 52 -12.32 -25.52 -2.85
CA PRO A 52 -11.69 -24.53 -1.98
C PRO A 52 -10.94 -25.15 -0.78
N ARG A 53 -11.07 -26.45 -0.53
CA ARG A 53 -10.31 -27.19 0.49
C ARG A 53 -8.93 -27.67 0.03
N GLN A 54 -8.60 -27.62 -1.26
CA GLN A 54 -7.35 -28.17 -1.81
C GLN A 54 -6.18 -27.16 -1.85
N HIS A 55 -6.42 -25.87 -1.60
CA HIS A 55 -5.35 -24.86 -1.45
C HIS A 55 -4.88 -24.68 0.01
N ARG A 56 -4.58 -25.77 0.71
CA ARG A 56 -3.74 -25.75 1.92
C ARG A 56 -2.32 -26.26 1.63
N GLY A 57 -1.74 -25.81 0.53
CA GLY A 57 -0.28 -25.82 0.38
C GLY A 57 0.32 -24.69 1.20
N ALA A 58 1.58 -24.82 1.64
CA ALA A 58 2.32 -23.67 2.14
C ALA A 58 2.32 -22.61 1.04
N GLY A 59 1.75 -21.43 1.33
CA GLY A 59 1.78 -20.31 0.39
C GLY A 59 3.21 -19.97 0.00
N PRO A 60 3.42 -19.26 -1.12
CA PRO A 60 4.74 -18.81 -1.53
C PRO A 60 5.45 -18.08 -0.38
N VAL A 61 6.71 -18.44 -0.16
CA VAL A 61 7.52 -17.93 0.95
C VAL A 61 7.80 -16.44 0.71
N PRO A 62 7.56 -15.56 1.69
CA PRO A 62 7.93 -14.14 1.57
C PRO A 62 9.42 -13.97 1.26
N PRO A 63 9.79 -12.96 0.45
CA PRO A 63 11.19 -12.66 0.19
C PRO A 63 11.90 -12.17 1.46
N VAL A 64 13.21 -12.41 1.51
CA VAL A 64 14.07 -11.98 2.61
C VAL A 64 14.95 -10.81 2.18
N LEU A 65 15.26 -9.91 3.12
CA LEU A 65 16.27 -8.87 2.86
C LEU A 65 17.66 -9.51 2.88
N LEU A 66 18.36 -9.44 1.74
CA LEU A 66 19.71 -9.97 1.54
C LEU A 66 20.79 -8.96 1.90
N ARG A 67 20.43 -7.68 2.00
CA ARG A 67 21.33 -6.59 2.41
C ARG A 67 20.59 -5.65 3.35
N ARG A 68 21.33 -4.94 4.20
CA ARG A 68 20.75 -3.87 5.03
C ARG A 68 20.22 -2.76 4.13
N ARG A 69 19.03 -2.26 4.46
CA ARG A 69 18.47 -1.09 3.80
C ARG A 69 19.08 0.17 4.41
N ASP A 70 19.83 0.93 3.63
CA ASP A 70 20.62 2.07 4.11
C ASP A 70 19.78 3.33 4.41
N GLY A 71 18.51 3.35 4.02
CA GLY A 71 17.59 4.48 4.24
C GLY A 71 16.64 4.32 5.43
N ILE A 72 16.41 5.41 6.16
CA ILE A 72 15.29 5.54 7.13
C ILE A 72 14.00 6.05 6.47
N LEU A 73 14.08 6.48 5.21
CA LEU A 73 12.98 7.09 4.47
C LEU A 73 12.06 6.03 3.86
N PRO A 74 10.76 6.32 3.65
CA PRO A 74 10.05 7.45 4.24
C PRO A 74 9.99 7.32 5.76
N THR A 75 9.86 8.45 6.45
CA THR A 75 9.46 8.43 7.86
C THR A 75 8.52 9.60 8.17
N THR A 76 7.97 9.59 9.38
CA THR A 76 7.16 10.67 9.93
C THR A 76 7.85 11.14 11.20
N ALA A 77 8.01 12.45 11.34
CA ALA A 77 8.45 13.07 12.58
C ALA A 77 7.24 13.64 13.32
N ALA A 78 7.22 13.52 14.65
CA ALA A 78 6.25 14.20 15.49
C ALA A 78 6.93 15.18 16.45
N ALA A 79 6.19 16.22 16.81
CA ALA A 79 6.52 17.14 17.89
C ALA A 79 5.35 17.21 18.87
N LEU A 80 5.61 16.86 20.13
CA LEU A 80 4.68 16.93 21.26
C LEU A 80 5.05 18.15 22.12
N SER A 81 4.13 19.10 22.24
CA SER A 81 4.22 20.24 23.14
C SER A 81 3.57 19.93 24.48
N LEU A 82 4.26 20.30 25.56
CA LEU A 82 3.83 20.10 26.95
C LEU A 82 3.85 21.46 27.66
N PRO A 83 2.76 22.25 27.60
CA PRO A 83 2.73 23.60 28.17
C PRO A 83 2.99 23.63 29.67
N ALA A 84 2.51 22.63 30.41
CA ALA A 84 2.67 22.54 31.87
C ALA A 84 4.15 22.51 32.32
N THR A 85 5.04 21.96 31.49
CA THR A 85 6.48 21.86 31.77
C THR A 85 7.34 22.75 30.86
N ALA A 86 6.70 23.56 30.00
CA ALA A 86 7.36 24.34 28.95
C ALA A 86 8.32 23.50 28.08
N GLN A 87 8.01 22.22 27.87
CA GLN A 87 8.87 21.28 27.14
C GLN A 87 8.28 20.96 25.76
N ALA A 88 9.17 20.65 24.81
CA ALA A 88 8.82 20.01 23.56
C ALA A 88 9.62 18.71 23.41
N LEU A 89 8.95 17.63 23.06
CA LEU A 89 9.56 16.35 22.72
C LEU A 89 9.39 16.10 21.23
N THR A 90 10.43 15.60 20.57
CA THR A 90 10.40 15.23 19.16
C THR A 90 10.88 13.82 18.96
N GLY A 91 10.37 13.16 17.92
CA GLY A 91 10.71 11.78 17.60
C GLY A 91 10.25 11.38 16.22
N THR A 92 10.80 10.28 15.71
CA THR A 92 10.42 9.70 14.42
C THR A 92 9.83 8.31 14.62
N ALA A 93 9.12 7.81 13.60
CA ALA A 93 8.66 6.44 13.62
C ALA A 93 9.82 5.44 13.72
N SER A 94 9.58 4.37 14.47
CA SER A 94 10.52 3.26 14.62
C SER A 94 10.40 2.29 13.45
N ARG A 95 11.51 2.08 12.74
CA ARG A 95 11.70 1.03 11.75
C ARG A 95 12.36 -0.24 12.32
N ALA A 96 12.59 -0.32 13.63
CA ALA A 96 13.23 -1.48 14.27
C ALA A 96 12.48 -2.79 13.99
N ALA A 97 13.16 -3.94 14.03
CA ALA A 97 12.52 -5.25 13.81
C ALA A 97 11.40 -5.49 14.83
N THR A 98 11.70 -5.31 16.12
CA THR A 98 10.74 -5.37 17.22
C THR A 98 10.07 -4.02 17.43
N ALA A 99 8.77 -4.02 17.74
CA ALA A 99 8.08 -2.79 18.12
C ALA A 99 8.60 -2.30 19.47
N PRO A 100 8.78 -0.98 19.67
CA PRO A 100 9.10 -0.43 20.99
C PRO A 100 8.04 -0.83 22.01
N ASP A 101 8.47 -1.13 23.24
CA ASP A 101 7.54 -1.38 24.35
C ASP A 101 6.88 -0.06 24.77
N PRO A 102 5.55 0.10 24.60
CA PRO A 102 4.87 1.32 24.98
C PRO A 102 4.62 1.37 26.49
N HIS A 103 4.41 2.58 27.01
CA HIS A 103 3.98 2.77 28.39
C HIS A 103 2.66 2.00 28.66
N PRO A 104 2.45 1.38 29.83
CA PRO A 104 1.29 0.51 30.08
C PRO A 104 -0.07 1.11 29.70
N VAL A 105 -0.32 2.38 30.04
CA VAL A 105 -1.57 3.07 29.66
C VAL A 105 -1.74 3.17 28.13
N VAL A 106 -0.64 3.40 27.39
CA VAL A 106 -0.65 3.42 25.92
C VAL A 106 -0.87 2.01 25.39
N ALA A 107 -0.18 1.01 25.97
CA ALA A 107 -0.32 -0.41 25.63
C ALA A 107 -1.78 -0.86 25.75
N ASP A 108 -2.44 -0.55 26.86
CA ASP A 108 -3.84 -0.92 27.15
C ASP A 108 -4.80 -0.29 26.13
N ILE A 109 -4.60 0.98 25.79
CA ILE A 109 -5.40 1.65 24.78
C ILE A 109 -5.23 0.97 23.42
N LEU A 110 -3.99 0.73 22.99
CA LEU A 110 -3.69 0.09 21.70
C LEU A 110 -4.20 -1.37 21.64
N ALA A 111 -4.14 -2.09 22.76
CA ALA A 111 -4.66 -3.45 22.88
C ALA A 111 -6.19 -3.50 22.75
N SER A 112 -6.89 -2.46 23.20
CA SER A 112 -8.36 -2.37 23.14
C SER A 112 -8.94 -1.96 21.78
N LEU A 113 -8.10 -1.66 20.77
CA LEU A 113 -8.55 -1.24 19.45
C LEU A 113 -9.20 -2.39 18.70
N GLY A 114 -10.38 -2.13 18.12
CA GLY A 114 -11.01 -3.03 17.15
C GLY A 114 -10.28 -3.00 15.80
N THR A 115 -10.54 -3.99 14.93
CA THR A 115 -9.83 -4.12 13.65
C THR A 115 -9.97 -2.88 12.77
N ALA A 116 -11.14 -2.23 12.74
CA ALA A 116 -11.36 -0.97 12.01
C ALA A 116 -10.43 0.19 12.42
N GLN A 117 -9.86 0.14 13.63
CA GLN A 117 -9.02 1.19 14.21
C GLN A 117 -7.55 0.77 14.28
N ARG A 118 -7.24 -0.48 13.97
CA ARG A 118 -5.94 -1.09 14.23
C ARG A 118 -5.07 -1.05 12.98
N ASP A 119 -4.17 -0.09 12.85
CA ASP A 119 -3.23 -0.08 11.74
C ASP A 119 -2.06 -1.04 11.97
N ARG A 120 -1.43 -1.50 10.88
CA ARG A 120 -0.21 -2.34 10.94
C ARG A 120 0.98 -1.67 11.64
N HIS A 121 0.92 -0.35 11.82
CA HIS A 121 1.95 0.50 12.43
C HIS A 121 1.97 0.49 13.97
N LEU A 122 1.12 -0.31 14.62
CA LEU A 122 0.91 -0.30 16.08
C LEU A 122 2.20 -0.20 16.90
N GLY A 123 2.28 0.80 17.77
CA GLY A 123 3.40 1.04 18.68
C GLY A 123 4.67 1.59 18.00
N ARG A 124 4.72 1.70 16.67
CA ARG A 124 5.90 2.16 15.91
C ARG A 124 5.83 3.60 15.46
N CYS A 125 4.63 4.19 15.41
CA CYS A 125 4.46 5.60 15.11
C CYS A 125 5.20 6.47 16.14
N PRO A 126 5.63 7.71 15.80
CA PRO A 126 6.27 8.59 16.77
C PRO A 126 5.33 9.01 17.90
N GLU A 127 4.01 9.05 17.69
CA GLU A 127 3.04 9.49 18.69
C GLU A 127 3.01 8.58 19.93
N PRO A 128 2.82 7.24 19.81
CA PRO A 128 2.93 6.34 20.96
C PRO A 128 4.27 6.43 21.69
N ALA A 129 5.38 6.64 20.98
CA ALA A 129 6.70 6.74 21.59
C ALA A 129 6.84 8.01 22.45
N LEU A 130 6.44 9.17 21.92
CA LEU A 130 6.51 10.45 22.64
C LEU A 130 5.56 10.47 23.83
N LEU A 131 4.34 9.95 23.66
CA LEU A 131 3.37 9.82 24.75
C LEU A 131 3.89 8.89 25.83
N SER A 132 4.45 7.74 25.46
CA SER A 132 5.00 6.78 26.42
C SER A 132 6.13 7.38 27.24
N ARG A 133 7.04 8.13 26.61
CA ARG A 133 8.10 8.85 27.31
C ARG A 133 7.55 9.87 28.30
N CYS A 134 6.63 10.73 27.86
CA CYS A 134 6.01 11.73 28.73
C CYS A 134 5.30 11.10 29.95
N LEU A 135 4.60 9.98 29.74
CA LEU A 135 3.87 9.31 30.82
C LEU A 135 4.79 8.59 31.80
N ALA A 136 5.89 8.01 31.31
CA ALA A 136 6.92 7.42 32.15
C ALA A 136 7.60 8.49 33.02
N ASP A 137 7.99 9.63 32.42
CA ASP A 137 8.61 10.74 33.14
C ASP A 137 7.66 11.34 34.20
N ALA A 138 6.35 11.33 33.94
CA ALA A 138 5.32 11.78 34.88
C ALA A 138 4.93 10.74 35.95
N GLY A 139 5.41 9.49 35.85
CA GLY A 139 5.00 8.40 36.74
C GLY A 139 3.51 8.08 36.68
N ALA A 140 2.87 8.26 35.52
CA ALA A 140 1.45 7.99 35.36
C ALA A 140 1.19 6.47 35.29
N HIS A 141 0.18 5.96 35.97
CA HIS A 141 -0.18 4.53 35.95
C HIS A 141 -1.63 4.28 35.55
N THR A 142 -2.46 5.32 35.54
CA THR A 142 -3.88 5.26 35.19
C THR A 142 -4.20 6.22 34.05
N LEU A 143 -5.35 6.00 33.40
CA LEU A 143 -5.81 6.90 32.34
C LEU A 143 -6.01 8.33 32.84
N ASP A 144 -6.55 8.52 34.04
CA ASP A 144 -6.78 9.85 34.61
C ASP A 144 -5.46 10.59 34.91
N GLN A 145 -4.48 9.88 35.48
CA GLN A 145 -3.14 10.42 35.66
C GLN A 145 -2.50 10.78 34.30
N ALA A 146 -2.67 9.93 33.30
CA ALA A 146 -2.13 10.19 31.96
C ALA A 146 -2.76 11.43 31.32
N ARG A 147 -4.09 11.59 31.43
CA ARG A 147 -4.79 12.79 30.95
C ARG A 147 -4.38 14.05 31.71
N SER A 148 -4.14 13.93 33.02
CA SER A 148 -3.63 15.05 33.82
C SER A 148 -2.20 15.44 33.41
N ALA A 149 -1.33 14.47 33.15
CA ALA A 149 0.04 14.72 32.71
C ALA A 149 0.10 15.36 31.31
N LEU A 150 -0.87 15.03 30.46
CA LEU A 150 -1.01 15.54 29.09
C LEU A 150 -2.01 16.69 28.98
N HIS A 151 -2.34 17.34 30.11
CA HIS A 151 -3.26 18.48 30.10
C HIS A 151 -2.75 19.59 29.17
N GLU A 152 -3.59 20.00 28.21
CA GLU A 152 -3.25 20.96 27.15
C GLU A 152 -2.08 20.54 26.24
N ALA A 153 -1.64 19.29 26.28
CA ALA A 153 -0.66 18.81 25.34
C ALA A 153 -1.18 18.90 23.89
N GLY A 154 -0.26 19.22 22.98
CA GLY A 154 -0.53 19.26 21.54
C GLY A 154 0.48 18.43 20.79
N ILE A 155 0.06 17.70 19.76
CA ILE A 155 0.96 16.95 18.89
C ILE A 155 0.78 17.35 17.43
N THR A 156 1.89 17.39 16.72
CA THR A 156 1.91 17.57 15.26
C THR A 156 2.77 16.49 14.61
N THR A 157 2.43 16.10 13.39
CA THR A 157 3.19 15.13 12.59
C THR A 157 3.54 15.73 11.23
N ARG A 158 4.74 15.43 10.72
CA ARG A 158 5.22 15.88 9.42
C ARG A 158 5.90 14.77 8.65
N HIS A 159 5.72 14.79 7.33
CA HIS A 159 6.39 13.86 6.43
C HIS A 159 7.88 14.17 6.36
N ILE A 160 8.72 13.14 6.49
CA ILE A 160 10.14 13.21 6.22
C ILE A 160 10.39 12.32 4.99
N ARG A 161 10.58 12.98 3.85
CA ARG A 161 10.74 12.36 2.53
C ARG A 161 12.15 12.57 1.99
N GLU A 162 12.40 11.99 0.83
CA GLU A 162 13.63 12.22 0.07
C GLU A 162 13.79 13.68 -0.33
N ASP A 163 15.03 14.08 -0.59
CA ASP A 163 15.30 15.41 -1.14
C ASP A 163 14.60 15.58 -2.51
N GLY A 164 13.98 16.74 -2.71
CA GLY A 164 13.17 17.04 -3.89
C GLY A 164 11.76 16.46 -3.89
N ASP A 165 11.32 15.76 -2.85
CA ASP A 165 9.91 15.40 -2.66
C ASP A 165 9.12 16.62 -2.13
N PRO A 166 8.09 17.10 -2.85
CA PRO A 166 7.30 18.26 -2.43
C PRO A 166 6.54 18.05 -1.12
N GLN A 167 6.25 16.80 -0.72
CA GLN A 167 5.59 16.50 0.56
C GLN A 167 6.53 16.62 1.75
N HIS A 168 7.84 16.76 1.55
CA HIS A 168 8.79 16.86 2.65
C HIS A 168 8.45 18.07 3.55
N GLY A 169 8.27 17.83 4.85
CA GLY A 169 7.97 18.85 5.84
C GLY A 169 6.50 19.29 5.91
N GLU A 170 5.65 18.83 4.99
CA GLU A 170 4.19 19.00 5.08
C GLU A 170 3.62 18.23 6.27
N TYR A 171 2.47 18.67 6.77
CA TYR A 171 1.77 17.93 7.83
C TYR A 171 1.41 16.53 7.34
N ALA A 172 1.71 15.52 8.14
CA ALA A 172 1.33 14.14 7.88
C ALA A 172 0.06 13.80 8.68
N PRO A 173 -0.86 12.98 8.14
CA PRO A 173 -2.00 12.49 8.90
C PRO A 173 -1.55 11.50 9.99
N HIS A 174 -2.24 11.54 11.14
CA HIS A 174 -2.13 10.49 12.14
C HIS A 174 -2.74 9.19 11.61
N CYS A 175 -2.13 8.04 11.91
CA CYS A 175 -2.75 6.76 11.60
C CYS A 175 -4.03 6.56 12.43
N ARG A 176 -4.93 5.68 12.00
CA ARG A 176 -6.24 5.42 12.64
C ARG A 176 -6.08 5.07 14.12
N SER A 177 -5.07 4.27 14.45
CA SER A 177 -4.76 3.90 15.84
C SER A 177 -4.31 5.10 16.67
N CYS A 178 -3.46 5.96 16.11
CA CYS A 178 -2.97 7.15 16.81
C CYS A 178 -4.05 8.19 17.01
N VAL A 179 -4.99 8.36 16.07
CA VAL A 179 -6.17 9.22 16.25
C VAL A 179 -6.96 8.81 17.49
N VAL A 180 -7.25 7.51 17.65
CA VAL A 180 -7.97 7.01 18.84
C VAL A 180 -7.15 7.18 20.11
N LEU A 181 -5.84 6.90 20.06
CA LEU A 181 -4.93 7.06 21.19
C LEU A 181 -4.91 8.51 21.70
N LEU A 182 -4.70 9.47 20.79
CA LEU A 182 -4.65 10.89 21.11
C LEU A 182 -5.98 11.39 21.69
N ALA A 183 -7.10 10.97 21.10
CA ALA A 183 -8.43 11.31 21.60
C ALA A 183 -8.68 10.78 23.03
N ARG A 184 -8.30 9.53 23.32
CA ARG A 184 -8.47 8.95 24.67
C ARG A 184 -7.59 9.60 25.72
N LEU A 185 -6.41 10.08 25.34
CA LEU A 185 -5.49 10.80 26.23
C LEU A 185 -5.79 12.31 26.32
N GLY A 186 -6.72 12.82 25.50
CA GLY A 186 -7.09 14.24 25.49
C GLY A 186 -6.04 15.16 24.88
N VAL A 187 -5.16 14.63 24.02
CA VAL A 187 -4.10 15.39 23.36
C VAL A 187 -4.65 16.05 22.10
N ARG A 188 -4.41 17.35 21.93
CA ARG A 188 -4.83 18.07 20.72
C ARG A 188 -3.95 17.68 19.55
N SER A 189 -4.54 17.26 18.43
CA SER A 189 -3.80 16.91 17.21
C SER A 189 -3.88 18.02 16.17
N VAL A 190 -2.74 18.38 15.57
CA VAL A 190 -2.68 19.11 14.31
C VAL A 190 -2.06 18.19 13.26
N SER A 191 -2.87 17.70 12.34
CA SER A 191 -2.44 16.84 11.25
C SER A 191 -2.98 17.35 9.92
N ALA A 192 -2.45 16.81 8.82
CA ALA A 192 -3.18 16.90 7.56
C ALA A 192 -4.53 16.19 7.71
N ALA A 193 -5.54 16.66 6.98
CA ALA A 193 -6.74 15.87 6.78
C ALA A 193 -6.31 14.57 6.06
N PRO A 194 -6.79 13.39 6.48
CA PRO A 194 -6.59 12.20 5.68
C PRO A 194 -7.15 12.49 4.28
N ALA A 195 -6.41 12.09 3.24
CA ALA A 195 -6.92 12.19 1.87
C ALA A 195 -8.31 11.55 1.85
N ALA A 196 -9.33 12.31 1.47
CA ALA A 196 -10.69 11.79 1.40
C ALA A 196 -10.66 10.53 0.52
N PRO A 197 -11.32 9.42 0.92
CA PRO A 197 -11.48 8.31 0.01
C PRO A 197 -12.16 8.88 -1.25
N GLY A 198 -11.45 8.84 -2.38
CA GLY A 198 -11.95 9.37 -3.64
C GLY A 198 -13.35 8.80 -3.87
N GLY A 199 -14.33 9.67 -4.08
CA GLY A 199 -15.76 9.42 -3.99
C GLY A 199 -16.27 8.12 -4.63
N GLY A 200 -16.14 7.02 -3.88
CA GLY A 200 -17.09 5.92 -3.91
C GLY A 200 -18.18 6.29 -2.91
N SER A 201 -19.43 6.27 -3.37
CA SER A 201 -20.60 6.60 -2.56
C SER A 201 -20.51 6.03 -1.14
N ASP A 202 -21.15 6.74 -0.21
CA ASP A 202 -21.54 6.29 1.15
C ASP A 202 -22.42 5.00 1.16
N THR A 203 -22.48 4.28 0.02
CA THR A 203 -22.84 2.88 -0.01
C THR A 203 -21.71 2.15 0.71
N LEU A 204 -21.87 1.96 2.03
CA LEU A 204 -21.42 0.75 2.69
C LEU A 204 -21.54 -0.37 1.65
N ALA A 205 -20.41 -0.86 1.16
CA ALA A 205 -20.39 -1.97 0.25
C ALA A 205 -21.35 -3.04 0.76
N THR A 206 -22.03 -3.74 -0.12
CA THR A 206 -23.13 -4.69 0.14
C THR A 206 -22.85 -5.79 1.17
N GLY A 207 -21.64 -5.83 1.74
CA GLY A 207 -21.32 -6.55 2.95
C GLY A 207 -21.99 -5.93 4.19
N GLY A 208 -22.54 -6.78 5.06
CA GLY A 208 -23.05 -6.31 6.34
C GLY A 208 -21.96 -5.63 7.18
N PRO A 209 -22.32 -4.83 8.20
CA PRO A 209 -21.38 -4.10 9.06
C PRO A 209 -20.32 -4.96 9.79
N TRP A 210 -20.38 -6.28 9.63
CA TRP A 210 -19.51 -7.29 10.24
C TRP A 210 -18.79 -8.18 9.22
N SER A 211 -19.06 -8.03 7.92
CA SER A 211 -18.39 -8.85 6.90
C SER A 211 -17.07 -8.22 6.48
N VAL A 212 -16.05 -9.07 6.37
CA VAL A 212 -14.82 -8.70 5.68
C VAL A 212 -15.13 -8.65 4.19
N GLY A 213 -14.69 -7.57 3.55
CA GLY A 213 -14.75 -7.41 2.11
C GLY A 213 -13.97 -8.43 1.29
N SER A 214 -14.12 -8.37 -0.03
CA SER A 214 -13.26 -9.06 -0.99
C SER A 214 -12.63 -8.09 -1.99
N VAL A 215 -11.53 -8.52 -2.63
CA VAL A 215 -10.91 -7.76 -3.71
C VAL A 215 -11.84 -7.68 -4.92
N ASP A 216 -12.54 -8.76 -5.23
CA ASP A 216 -13.47 -8.81 -6.36
C ASP A 216 -14.60 -7.79 -6.21
N GLU A 217 -15.15 -7.63 -5.00
CA GLU A 217 -16.12 -6.57 -4.69
C GLU A 217 -15.53 -5.18 -4.90
N ALA A 218 -14.32 -4.92 -4.41
CA ALA A 218 -13.67 -3.62 -4.54
C ALA A 218 -13.34 -3.29 -6.01
N LEU A 219 -12.85 -4.27 -6.78
CA LEU A 219 -12.59 -4.14 -8.22
C LEU A 219 -13.89 -3.89 -8.98
N ALA A 220 -14.95 -4.66 -8.70
CA ALA A 220 -16.25 -4.49 -9.34
C ALA A 220 -16.86 -3.11 -9.02
N ALA A 221 -16.77 -2.67 -7.76
CA ALA A 221 -17.24 -1.34 -7.32
C ALA A 221 -16.47 -0.20 -8.00
N ALA A 222 -15.19 -0.39 -8.30
CA ALA A 222 -14.37 0.54 -9.07
C ALA A 222 -14.57 0.44 -10.60
N GLY A 223 -15.52 -0.38 -11.07
CA GLY A 223 -15.82 -0.56 -12.49
C GLY A 223 -14.73 -1.33 -13.25
N TRP A 224 -13.89 -2.10 -12.57
CA TRP A 224 -12.93 -2.98 -13.22
C TRP A 224 -13.65 -4.17 -13.86
N THR A 225 -13.21 -4.54 -15.06
CA THR A 225 -13.70 -5.71 -15.80
C THR A 225 -12.50 -6.49 -16.35
N PRO A 226 -12.56 -7.84 -16.36
CA PRO A 226 -11.50 -8.67 -16.93
C PRO A 226 -11.18 -8.30 -18.38
N GLY A 227 -9.89 -8.26 -18.73
CA GLY A 227 -9.43 -7.97 -20.08
C GLY A 227 -9.39 -6.47 -20.45
N ARG A 228 -9.73 -5.55 -19.54
CA ARG A 228 -9.53 -4.11 -19.78
C ARG A 228 -8.03 -3.79 -19.96
N ARG A 229 -7.71 -2.83 -20.84
CA ARG A 229 -6.33 -2.40 -21.12
C ARG A 229 -6.25 -0.89 -21.34
N HIS A 230 -5.42 -0.23 -20.55
CA HIS A 230 -5.10 1.20 -20.53
C HIS A 230 -3.67 1.43 -21.03
N ALA A 231 -3.28 0.82 -22.15
CA ALA A 231 -1.90 0.85 -22.64
C ALA A 231 -1.36 2.29 -22.80
N ALA A 232 -2.15 3.18 -23.40
CA ALA A 232 -1.74 4.58 -23.58
C ALA A 232 -1.54 5.33 -22.24
N GLU A 233 -2.25 4.97 -21.18
CA GLU A 233 -2.01 5.56 -19.84
C GLU A 233 -0.75 4.96 -19.22
N ALA A 234 -0.57 3.65 -19.32
CA ALA A 234 0.65 2.98 -18.85
C ALA A 234 1.90 3.55 -19.53
N GLU A 235 1.83 3.86 -20.82
CA GLU A 235 2.90 4.53 -21.58
C GLU A 235 3.17 5.95 -21.04
N ARG A 236 2.12 6.75 -20.80
CA ARG A 236 2.29 8.09 -20.19
C ARG A 236 2.95 8.03 -18.82
N TRP A 237 2.57 7.08 -17.97
CA TRP A 237 3.21 6.89 -16.68
C TRP A 237 4.66 6.45 -16.82
N ALA A 238 4.95 5.51 -17.73
CA ALA A 238 6.31 5.07 -18.02
C ALA A 238 7.20 6.23 -18.52
N ASP A 239 6.69 7.05 -19.43
CA ASP A 239 7.40 8.23 -19.95
C ASP A 239 7.71 9.21 -18.81
N ALA A 240 6.72 9.57 -17.98
CA ALA A 240 6.90 10.48 -16.86
C ALA A 240 7.90 9.94 -15.81
N LEU A 241 7.79 8.66 -15.43
CA LEU A 241 8.72 8.02 -14.50
C LEU A 241 10.14 7.92 -15.08
N SER A 242 10.28 7.61 -16.37
CA SER A 242 11.57 7.50 -17.05
C SER A 242 12.27 8.86 -17.22
N ALA A 243 11.50 9.94 -17.38
CA ALA A 243 12.01 11.30 -17.48
C ALA A 243 12.44 11.87 -16.13
N HIS A 244 11.92 11.35 -15.01
CA HIS A 244 12.25 11.84 -13.68
C HIS A 244 13.65 11.42 -13.22
N ARG A 245 14.34 12.34 -12.54
CA ARG A 245 15.57 12.10 -11.79
C ARG A 245 15.45 12.80 -10.45
N SER A 246 15.71 12.08 -9.35
CA SER A 246 15.83 12.74 -8.03
C SER A 246 17.00 13.74 -8.05
N PRO A 247 17.05 14.73 -7.14
CA PRO A 247 18.20 15.63 -7.01
C PRO A 247 19.55 14.91 -6.84
N GLN A 248 19.53 13.71 -6.26
CA GLN A 248 20.71 12.85 -6.07
C GLN A 248 20.96 11.88 -7.25
N GLY A 249 20.23 12.02 -8.36
CA GLY A 249 20.43 11.23 -9.59
C GLY A 249 19.73 9.88 -9.66
N HIS A 250 19.02 9.45 -8.61
CA HIS A 250 18.26 8.19 -8.63
C HIS A 250 17.16 8.18 -9.69
N THR A 251 16.97 7.01 -10.32
CA THR A 251 16.00 6.73 -11.39
C THR A 251 15.00 5.68 -10.98
N HIS A 252 13.82 5.70 -11.60
CA HIS A 252 12.86 4.60 -11.50
C HIS A 252 13.31 3.38 -12.29
N ALA A 253 12.99 2.18 -11.78
CA ALA A 253 13.12 0.95 -12.53
C ALA A 253 11.80 0.65 -13.25
N LEU A 254 11.88 0.39 -14.55
CA LEU A 254 10.73 0.04 -15.39
C LEU A 254 10.96 -1.36 -16.00
N PHE A 255 9.92 -2.18 -16.03
CA PHE A 255 9.98 -3.56 -16.52
C PHE A 255 8.57 -4.06 -16.92
N PRO A 256 8.47 -5.15 -17.71
CA PRO A 256 7.20 -5.61 -18.28
C PRO A 256 6.07 -5.80 -17.26
N ALA A 257 6.33 -6.47 -16.14
CA ALA A 257 5.31 -6.72 -15.11
C ALA A 257 4.66 -5.43 -14.57
N ALA A 258 5.44 -4.35 -14.42
CA ALA A 258 4.90 -3.05 -14.01
C ALA A 258 3.98 -2.47 -15.09
N PHE A 259 4.43 -2.44 -16.34
CA PHE A 259 3.64 -1.92 -17.46
C PHE A 259 2.35 -2.70 -17.69
N GLU A 260 2.43 -4.04 -17.64
CA GLU A 260 1.26 -4.92 -17.77
C GLU A 260 0.24 -4.68 -16.66
N THR A 261 0.71 -4.54 -15.41
CA THR A 261 -0.15 -4.23 -14.27
C THR A 261 -0.79 -2.85 -14.41
N TRP A 262 -0.03 -1.84 -14.82
CA TRP A 262 -0.55 -0.49 -15.07
C TRP A 262 -1.56 -0.46 -16.20
N ALA A 263 -1.32 -1.20 -17.29
CA ALA A 263 -2.25 -1.28 -18.40
C ALA A 263 -3.53 -2.02 -17.99
N GLU A 264 -3.43 -3.11 -17.22
CA GLU A 264 -4.60 -3.87 -16.78
C GLU A 264 -5.45 -3.10 -15.78
N LEU A 265 -4.83 -2.54 -14.74
CA LEU A 265 -5.55 -1.77 -13.75
C LEU A 265 -5.95 -0.41 -14.35
N GLY A 266 -5.03 0.38 -14.86
CA GLY A 266 -5.28 1.79 -15.20
C GLY A 266 -5.60 2.62 -13.95
N PRO A 267 -5.97 3.90 -14.11
CA PRO A 267 -6.20 4.79 -12.99
C PRO A 267 -7.48 4.39 -12.26
N MET A 268 -7.38 4.05 -10.98
CA MET A 268 -8.53 3.70 -10.15
C MET A 268 -8.25 3.92 -8.67
N THR A 269 -9.32 4.06 -7.89
CA THR A 269 -9.27 4.05 -6.43
C THR A 269 -10.06 2.84 -5.94
N LEU A 270 -9.41 1.97 -5.18
CA LEU A 270 -10.03 0.81 -4.55
C LEU A 270 -10.26 1.13 -3.07
N GLY A 271 -11.51 1.05 -2.62
CA GLY A 271 -11.89 1.22 -1.23
C GLY A 271 -12.22 -0.13 -0.59
N PRO A 272 -11.96 -0.31 0.72
CA PRO A 272 -12.35 -1.52 1.43
C PRO A 272 -13.88 -1.57 1.64
N SER A 273 -14.45 -2.77 1.64
CA SER A 273 -15.88 -3.00 1.88
C SER A 273 -16.24 -3.35 3.35
N GLY A 274 -15.27 -3.33 4.26
CA GLY A 274 -15.48 -3.66 5.68
C GLY A 274 -14.35 -3.20 6.60
N PRO A 275 -14.42 -3.49 7.92
CA PRO A 275 -13.47 -2.98 8.93
C PRO A 275 -12.06 -3.58 8.84
N GLY A 276 -11.93 -4.78 8.27
CA GLY A 276 -10.67 -5.53 8.15
C GLY A 276 -10.56 -6.72 9.10
N ARG A 277 -9.70 -7.68 8.74
CA ARG A 277 -9.51 -8.98 9.43
C ARG A 277 -8.67 -8.88 10.69
N GLU A 278 -7.46 -8.35 10.55
CA GLU A 278 -6.47 -8.24 11.62
C GLU A 278 -6.10 -6.78 11.86
N TYR A 279 -5.95 -6.05 10.75
CA TYR A 279 -5.74 -4.62 10.71
C TYR A 279 -6.89 -3.92 9.99
N ALA A 280 -6.93 -2.60 10.12
CA ALA A 280 -7.87 -1.74 9.43
C ALA A 280 -7.68 -1.94 7.93
N ALA A 281 -8.74 -2.36 7.26
CA ALA A 281 -8.74 -2.46 5.81
C ALA A 281 -8.45 -1.08 5.21
N THR A 282 -7.56 -1.04 4.22
CA THR A 282 -7.02 0.20 3.67
C THR A 282 -7.20 0.22 2.16
N GLY A 283 -7.72 1.33 1.65
CA GLY A 283 -7.87 1.55 0.23
C GLY A 283 -6.53 1.89 -0.45
N ILE A 284 -6.53 1.90 -1.77
CA ILE A 284 -5.36 2.23 -2.59
C ILE A 284 -5.78 3.06 -3.80
N VAL A 285 -4.99 4.07 -4.12
CA VAL A 285 -5.07 4.83 -5.37
C VAL A 285 -4.02 4.27 -6.32
N ILE A 286 -4.46 3.66 -7.42
CA ILE A 286 -3.59 3.17 -8.50
C ILE A 286 -3.21 4.35 -9.38
N ASP A 287 -2.04 4.90 -9.11
CA ASP A 287 -1.41 6.00 -9.81
C ASP A 287 0.10 5.94 -9.51
N PRO A 288 0.91 5.35 -10.41
CA PRO A 288 2.36 5.20 -10.22
C PRO A 288 3.09 6.52 -9.98
N LEU A 289 2.53 7.66 -10.44
CA LEU A 289 3.13 8.98 -10.25
C LEU A 289 3.05 9.46 -8.80
N ARG A 290 2.25 8.84 -7.94
CA ARG A 290 2.32 9.07 -6.49
C ARG A 290 3.68 8.67 -5.91
N GLY A 291 4.38 7.76 -6.57
CA GLY A 291 5.75 7.37 -6.25
C GLY A 291 6.83 8.16 -6.98
N LEU A 292 6.52 9.25 -7.69
CA LEU A 292 7.48 9.95 -8.56
C LEU A 292 8.77 10.33 -7.81
N HIS A 293 8.65 10.81 -6.57
CA HIS A 293 9.77 11.27 -5.75
C HIS A 293 10.36 10.18 -4.83
N TRP A 294 10.03 8.91 -5.04
CA TRP A 294 10.44 7.78 -4.20
C TRP A 294 11.56 6.92 -4.82
N ALA A 295 12.25 7.44 -5.84
CA ALA A 295 13.21 6.69 -6.64
C ALA A 295 14.36 6.11 -5.78
N ARG A 296 14.87 6.86 -4.78
CA ARG A 296 15.92 6.33 -3.89
C ARG A 296 15.35 5.26 -2.96
N THR A 297 14.20 5.49 -2.33
CA THR A 297 13.56 4.55 -1.41
C THR A 297 13.32 3.20 -2.07
N LEU A 298 12.74 3.21 -3.29
CA LEU A 298 12.49 2.00 -4.06
C LEU A 298 13.79 1.34 -4.51
N GLY A 299 14.80 2.13 -4.91
CA GLY A 299 16.13 1.63 -5.26
C GLY A 299 16.86 0.97 -4.08
N ASP A 300 16.77 1.55 -2.88
CA ASP A 300 17.39 1.03 -1.66
C ASP A 300 16.70 -0.26 -1.21
N LEU A 301 15.36 -0.32 -1.23
CA LEU A 301 14.62 -1.53 -0.91
C LEU A 301 14.83 -2.63 -1.97
N GLY A 302 14.80 -2.29 -3.25
CA GLY A 302 15.10 -3.22 -4.34
C GLY A 302 16.49 -3.84 -4.19
N ARG A 303 17.51 -3.02 -3.91
CA ARG A 303 18.87 -3.51 -3.62
C ARG A 303 18.92 -4.40 -2.38
N ALA A 304 18.18 -4.07 -1.33
CA ALA A 304 18.11 -4.91 -0.13
C ALA A 304 17.46 -6.28 -0.41
N LEU A 305 16.48 -6.34 -1.31
CA LEU A 305 15.78 -7.56 -1.74
C LEU A 305 16.48 -8.30 -2.91
N ASP A 306 17.54 -7.72 -3.48
CA ASP A 306 18.16 -8.18 -4.74
C ASP A 306 17.16 -8.26 -5.91
N THR A 307 16.26 -7.27 -5.99
CA THR A 307 15.30 -7.10 -7.08
C THR A 307 15.20 -5.63 -7.51
N ARG A 308 14.26 -5.32 -8.40
CA ARG A 308 13.92 -3.95 -8.81
C ARG A 308 12.48 -3.67 -8.42
N LEU A 309 12.18 -2.44 -8.02
CA LEU A 309 10.83 -2.04 -7.66
C LEU A 309 10.36 -0.88 -8.53
N ALA A 310 9.11 -0.96 -8.99
CA ALA A 310 8.40 0.11 -9.68
C ALA A 310 7.21 0.55 -8.82
N PRO A 311 6.86 1.85 -8.80
CA PRO A 311 5.68 2.30 -8.07
C PRO A 311 4.40 1.79 -8.73
N LEU A 312 3.41 1.40 -7.93
CA LEU A 312 2.08 1.02 -8.39
C LEU A 312 1.05 2.08 -8.03
N GLY A 313 1.16 2.66 -6.84
CA GLY A 313 0.18 3.57 -6.29
C GLY A 313 0.45 3.88 -4.83
N GLU A 314 -0.52 4.48 -4.17
CA GLU A 314 -0.42 4.93 -2.78
C GLU A 314 -1.62 4.47 -1.97
N GLU A 315 -1.41 4.06 -0.72
CA GLU A 315 -2.53 3.79 0.18
C GLU A 315 -3.38 5.05 0.39
N SER A 316 -4.70 4.87 0.44
CA SER A 316 -5.64 5.96 0.68
C SER A 316 -5.31 6.63 2.02
N GLY A 317 -4.82 7.88 1.95
CA GLY A 317 -4.33 8.62 3.11
C GLY A 317 -2.91 9.16 2.97
N GLY A 318 -2.15 8.80 1.93
CA GLY A 318 -0.87 9.48 1.63
C GLY A 318 0.33 8.98 2.46
N THR A 319 0.15 7.90 3.22
CA THR A 319 1.11 7.50 4.26
C THR A 319 2.05 6.37 3.83
N ALA A 320 1.70 5.65 2.76
CA ALA A 320 2.44 4.48 2.31
C ALA A 320 2.38 4.31 0.79
N LEU A 321 3.52 3.99 0.19
CA LEU A 321 3.63 3.71 -1.23
C LEU A 321 3.54 2.20 -1.48
N VAL A 322 2.76 1.80 -2.49
CA VAL A 322 2.67 0.43 -2.96
C VAL A 322 3.53 0.27 -4.20
N ALA A 323 4.33 -0.79 -4.25
CA ALA A 323 5.27 -1.08 -5.31
C ALA A 323 5.15 -2.54 -5.79
N ILE A 324 5.63 -2.78 -7.00
CA ILE A 324 5.65 -4.08 -7.67
C ILE A 324 7.08 -4.42 -8.11
N ASP A 325 7.40 -5.71 -8.22
CA ASP A 325 8.67 -6.20 -8.76
C ASP A 325 8.50 -6.97 -10.11
N PRO A 326 9.58 -7.44 -10.75
CA PRO A 326 9.49 -8.15 -12.03
C PRO A 326 8.71 -9.47 -11.98
N GLU A 327 8.53 -10.05 -10.79
CA GLU A 327 7.72 -11.26 -10.57
C GLU A 327 6.26 -10.93 -10.25
N ALA A 328 5.86 -9.67 -10.39
CA ALA A 328 4.54 -9.13 -10.05
C ALA A 328 4.16 -9.24 -8.56
N ARG A 329 5.15 -9.42 -7.68
CA ARG A 329 4.94 -9.41 -6.23
C ARG A 329 4.70 -8.00 -5.73
N LEU A 330 3.83 -7.85 -4.73
CA LEU A 330 3.45 -6.55 -4.18
C LEU A 330 4.11 -6.26 -2.83
N TYR A 331 4.53 -5.01 -2.69
CA TYR A 331 5.19 -4.48 -1.52
C TYR A 331 4.52 -3.16 -1.08
N CYS A 332 4.60 -2.85 0.21
CA CYS A 332 4.18 -1.57 0.76
C CYS A 332 5.33 -0.97 1.58
N VAL A 333 5.57 0.32 1.41
CA VAL A 333 6.61 1.07 2.12
C VAL A 333 5.97 2.23 2.85
N ASP A 334 6.05 2.21 4.18
CA ASP A 334 5.52 3.27 5.04
C ASP A 334 6.58 3.78 6.02
N HIS A 335 6.16 4.76 6.82
CA HIS A 335 7.00 5.42 7.81
C HIS A 335 7.57 4.51 8.91
N THR A 336 7.03 3.31 9.09
CA THR A 336 7.43 2.33 10.11
C THR A 336 8.13 1.10 9.56
N GLY A 337 8.16 0.90 8.24
CA GLY A 337 8.87 -0.23 7.65
C GLY A 337 8.51 -0.54 6.22
N ASP A 338 9.02 -1.70 5.79
CA ASP A 338 8.82 -2.27 4.47
C ASP A 338 8.06 -3.59 4.64
N TRP A 339 7.08 -3.83 3.79
CA TRP A 339 6.13 -4.93 3.92
C TRP A 339 5.96 -5.66 2.60
N TYR A 340 5.95 -6.98 2.67
CA TYR A 340 5.51 -7.84 1.59
C TYR A 340 4.01 -8.09 1.73
N LEU A 341 3.25 -7.70 0.71
CA LEU A 341 1.80 -7.79 0.71
C LEU A 341 1.31 -9.11 0.11
N GLY A 342 1.98 -9.63 -0.91
CA GLY A 342 1.55 -10.86 -1.56
C GLY A 342 2.37 -11.26 -2.78
N PRO A 343 2.21 -12.51 -3.24
CA PRO A 343 2.95 -13.09 -4.36
C PRO A 343 2.55 -12.59 -5.73
N ASP A 344 1.44 -11.90 -5.83
CA ASP A 344 0.89 -11.33 -7.05
C ASP A 344 0.06 -10.09 -6.72
N VAL A 345 -0.35 -9.37 -7.76
CA VAL A 345 -1.14 -8.13 -7.65
C VAL A 345 -2.46 -8.35 -6.89
N ILE A 346 -3.21 -9.39 -7.22
CA ILE A 346 -4.54 -9.62 -6.62
C ILE A 346 -4.41 -10.00 -5.15
N SER A 347 -3.48 -10.90 -4.82
CA SER A 347 -3.17 -11.29 -3.44
C SER A 347 -2.67 -10.10 -2.61
N GLY A 348 -1.82 -9.25 -3.18
CA GLY A 348 -1.34 -8.04 -2.50
C GLY A 348 -2.45 -7.01 -2.26
N LEU A 349 -3.32 -6.78 -3.25
CA LEU A 349 -4.52 -5.95 -3.08
C LEU A 349 -5.47 -6.54 -2.02
N ALA A 350 -5.58 -7.87 -1.94
CA ALA A 350 -6.38 -8.54 -0.92
C ALA A 350 -5.88 -8.26 0.49
N THR A 351 -4.56 -8.30 0.68
CA THR A 351 -3.95 -7.98 1.97
C THR A 351 -4.36 -6.59 2.45
N LEU A 352 -4.32 -5.58 1.58
CA LEU A 352 -4.72 -4.21 1.91
C LEU A 352 -6.22 -4.06 2.13
N LEU A 353 -7.03 -4.47 1.15
CA LEU A 353 -8.47 -4.21 1.09
C LEU A 353 -9.28 -5.05 2.08
N THR A 354 -8.71 -6.16 2.58
CA THR A 354 -9.34 -7.00 3.60
C THR A 354 -8.70 -6.85 4.98
N GLY A 355 -7.60 -6.09 5.09
CA GLY A 355 -6.87 -5.89 6.34
C GLY A 355 -6.26 -7.18 6.90
N ALA A 356 -5.80 -8.09 6.03
CA ALA A 356 -5.01 -9.26 6.45
C ALA A 356 -3.61 -8.81 6.88
N ALA A 357 -2.95 -9.58 7.76
CA ALA A 357 -1.60 -9.23 8.19
C ALA A 357 -0.57 -9.35 7.04
N PRO A 358 0.10 -8.24 6.64
CA PRO A 358 1.21 -8.32 5.71
C PRO A 358 2.46 -8.89 6.39
N HIS A 359 3.39 -9.42 5.59
CA HIS A 359 4.67 -9.88 6.12
C HIS A 359 5.66 -8.72 6.21
N ARG A 360 6.15 -8.42 7.42
CA ARG A 360 7.17 -7.37 7.60
C ARG A 360 8.52 -7.84 7.10
N LEU A 361 9.14 -7.06 6.23
CA LEU A 361 10.49 -7.32 5.77
C LEU A 361 11.48 -6.83 6.83
N VAL A 362 12.23 -7.77 7.40
CA VAL A 362 13.30 -7.53 8.36
C VAL A 362 14.59 -8.15 7.85
N PRO A 363 15.75 -7.51 8.09
CA PRO A 363 17.02 -8.17 7.87
C PRO A 363 17.09 -9.44 8.72
N PRO A 364 17.67 -10.54 8.21
CA PRO A 364 17.95 -11.70 9.04
C PRO A 364 18.97 -11.35 10.14
N ASP A 365 18.97 -12.13 11.22
CA ASP A 365 19.89 -11.92 12.33
C ASP A 365 21.35 -11.89 11.86
N GLY A 366 22.08 -10.82 12.23
CA GLY A 366 23.50 -10.67 11.91
C GLY A 366 23.84 -9.83 10.66
N LEU A 367 22.85 -9.18 10.04
CA LEU A 367 23.01 -8.25 8.90
C LEU A 367 22.89 -6.76 9.29
#